data_AF-A0A8H7LLI0-F1
#
_entry.id   AF-A0A8H7LLI0-F1
#
_cell.length_a   1.000
_cell.length_b   1.000
_cell.length_c   1.000
_cell.angle_alpha   90.00
_cell.angle_beta   90.00
_cell.angle_gamma   90.00
#
_symmetry.space_group_name_H-M   'P 1'
#
loop_
_entity.id
_entity.type
_entity.pdbx_description
1 polymer ?
#
loop_
_entity_poly.entity_id
_entity_poly.type
_entity_poly.pdbx_seq_one_letter_code
_entity_poly.pdbx_strand_id
1 'polypeptide(L)'
;MELFATGQVDGGLESPLSTADRLAQLREIDRGWRTLEWKSHKNYPWNGDCPNYELAGGVFARGRSTLPDTGQFDIDDVHHFTAAIDVIVFPSRDGTQSVPEWSHERVGILVHDFTIAPEEDLVVLVGHRHEGSVRMFSV
;
A
#
# COMPACT_ATOMS: atom_id res chain seq x y z
N MET A 1 -7.48 14.50 -32.39
CA MET A 1 -6.63 13.71 -31.49
C MET A 1 -7.23 13.80 -30.10
N GLU A 2 -7.98 12.79 -29.68
CA GLU A 2 -8.83 12.78 -28.46
C GLU A 2 -8.02 13.04 -27.17
N LEU A 3 -6.79 12.52 -27.09
CA LEU A 3 -5.81 12.78 -26.01
C LEU A 3 -5.48 14.27 -25.83
N PHE A 4 -5.32 15.00 -26.93
CA PHE A 4 -4.97 16.42 -26.90
C PHE A 4 -6.12 17.28 -26.38
N ALA A 5 -7.37 16.84 -26.56
CA ALA A 5 -8.54 17.56 -26.07
C ALA A 5 -8.74 17.41 -24.55
N THR A 6 -8.15 16.39 -23.93
CA THR A 6 -8.24 16.10 -22.49
C THR A 6 -6.96 16.45 -21.72
N GLY A 7 -5.97 17.08 -22.38
CA GLY A 7 -4.68 17.43 -21.76
C GLY A 7 -3.79 16.21 -21.47
N GLN A 8 -4.06 15.08 -22.11
CA GLN A 8 -3.31 13.83 -21.93
C GLN A 8 -2.24 13.68 -23.02
N VAL A 9 -1.03 13.29 -22.61
CA VAL A 9 0.12 13.11 -23.51
C VAL A 9 0.20 11.63 -23.91
N ASP A 10 0.33 11.35 -25.22
CA ASP A 10 0.64 9.99 -25.69
C ASP A 10 2.05 9.62 -25.21
N GLY A 11 2.20 8.51 -24.50
CA GLY A 11 3.41 8.13 -23.75
C GLY A 11 4.66 7.82 -24.59
N GLY A 12 4.70 8.25 -25.84
CA GLY A 12 5.85 8.10 -26.73
C GLY A 12 6.07 6.68 -27.27
N LEU A 13 7.09 6.55 -28.12
CA LEU A 13 7.40 5.40 -28.97
C LEU A 13 7.76 4.09 -28.23
N GLU A 14 7.83 4.08 -26.89
CA GLU A 14 8.30 2.92 -26.11
C GLU A 14 7.16 2.00 -25.62
N SER A 15 5.90 2.36 -25.88
CA SER A 15 4.78 1.50 -25.51
C SER A 15 4.60 0.34 -26.51
N PRO A 16 4.58 -0.93 -26.05
CA PRO A 16 4.37 -2.10 -26.91
C PRO A 16 2.95 -2.20 -27.50
N LEU A 17 2.04 -1.32 -27.07
CA LEU A 17 0.65 -1.29 -27.52
C LEU A 17 0.51 -0.53 -28.84
N SER A 18 -0.46 -0.93 -29.67
CA SER A 18 -0.82 -0.11 -30.82
C SER A 18 -1.54 1.16 -30.37
N THR A 19 -1.56 2.19 -31.22
CA THR A 19 -2.33 3.41 -30.95
C THR A 19 -3.83 3.11 -30.75
N ALA A 20 -4.37 2.10 -31.43
CA ALA A 20 -5.74 1.67 -31.27
C ALA A 20 -6.00 1.07 -29.87
N ASP A 21 -5.07 0.25 -29.38
CA ASP A 21 -5.16 -0.36 -28.04
C ASP A 21 -5.04 0.70 -26.95
N ARG A 22 -4.11 1.66 -27.09
CA ARG A 22 -3.99 2.80 -26.17
C ARG A 22 -5.28 3.61 -26.10
N LEU A 23 -5.89 3.91 -27.25
CA LEU A 23 -7.16 4.65 -27.30
C LEU A 23 -8.31 3.86 -26.68
N ALA A 24 -8.37 2.55 -26.90
CA ALA A 24 -9.37 1.68 -26.28
C ALA A 24 -9.24 1.68 -24.75
N GLN A 25 -8.02 1.56 -24.22
CA GLN A 25 -7.76 1.64 -22.79
C GLN A 25 -8.17 2.99 -22.20
N LEU A 26 -7.88 4.09 -22.90
CA LEU A 26 -8.25 5.43 -22.45
C LEU A 26 -9.77 5.60 -22.37
N ARG A 27 -10.51 5.19 -23.40
CA ARG A 27 -11.96 5.27 -23.41
C ARG A 27 -12.59 4.45 -22.29
N GLU A 28 -11.98 3.32 -21.96
CA GLU A 28 -12.41 2.52 -20.83
C GLU A 28 -12.16 3.21 -19.48
N ILE A 29 -11.02 3.92 -19.32
CA ILE A 29 -10.73 4.78 -18.14
C ILE A 29 -11.81 5.85 -18.01
N ASP A 30 -12.03 6.62 -19.08
CA ASP A 30 -12.96 7.74 -19.12
C ASP A 30 -14.41 7.29 -18.83
N ARG A 31 -14.83 6.16 -19.41
CA ARG A 31 -16.12 5.56 -19.08
C ARG A 31 -16.20 5.18 -17.60
N GLY A 32 -15.19 4.50 -17.05
CA GLY A 32 -15.17 4.10 -15.64
C GLY A 32 -15.25 5.29 -14.68
N TRP A 33 -14.56 6.40 -14.97
CA TRP A 33 -14.66 7.63 -14.17
C TRP A 33 -16.01 8.31 -14.26
N ARG A 34 -16.67 8.25 -15.43
CA ARG A 34 -18.00 8.85 -15.62
C ARG A 34 -19.12 8.05 -14.98
N THR A 35 -19.03 6.73 -15.01
CA THR A 35 -20.11 5.85 -14.51
C THR A 35 -19.88 5.38 -13.09
N LEU A 36 -18.64 5.44 -12.58
CA LEU A 36 -18.22 4.84 -11.31
C LEU A 36 -18.56 3.34 -11.22
N GLU A 37 -18.60 2.66 -12.38
CA GLU A 37 -18.85 1.23 -12.44
C GLU A 37 -17.61 0.45 -12.01
N TRP A 38 -17.75 -0.28 -10.91
CA TRP A 38 -16.71 -1.17 -10.39
C TRP A 38 -16.53 -2.39 -11.30
N LYS A 39 -15.29 -2.65 -11.74
CA LYS A 39 -14.96 -3.87 -12.50
C LYS A 39 -14.92 -5.12 -11.61
N SER A 40 -14.51 -4.96 -10.36
CA SER A 40 -14.44 -6.00 -9.35
C SER A 40 -14.52 -5.41 -7.96
N HIS A 41 -14.93 -6.23 -7.00
CA HIS A 41 -14.93 -5.89 -5.59
C HIS A 41 -14.09 -6.92 -4.85
N LYS A 42 -13.19 -6.45 -3.99
CA LYS A 42 -12.44 -7.30 -3.08
C LYS A 42 -12.45 -6.66 -1.70
N ASN A 43 -12.76 -7.46 -0.69
CA ASN A 43 -12.78 -7.03 0.69
C ASN A 43 -11.50 -7.49 1.37
N TYR A 44 -10.87 -6.58 2.09
CA TYR A 44 -9.70 -6.86 2.91
C TYR A 44 -10.10 -6.65 4.37
N PRO A 45 -10.14 -7.72 5.18
CA PRO A 45 -10.64 -7.62 6.55
C PRO A 45 -9.70 -6.77 7.40
N TRP A 46 -10.26 -5.82 8.14
CA TRP A 46 -9.54 -4.99 9.10
C TRP A 46 -9.47 -5.72 10.45
N ASN A 47 -8.31 -6.28 10.76
CA ASN A 47 -8.09 -7.11 11.95
C ASN A 47 -7.06 -6.41 12.85
N GLY A 48 -7.44 -5.36 13.58
CA GLY A 48 -6.53 -4.78 14.56
C GLY A 48 -6.91 -3.41 15.11
N ASP A 49 -6.31 -3.11 16.25
CA ASP A 49 -6.50 -1.88 17.05
C ASP A 49 -5.49 -0.76 16.71
N CYS A 50 -4.69 -0.94 15.65
CA CYS A 50 -3.66 0.05 15.28
C CYS A 50 -4.17 0.94 14.14
N PRO A 51 -4.26 2.27 14.33
CA PRO A 51 -4.92 3.15 13.37
C PRO A 51 -4.07 3.50 12.13
N ASN A 52 -2.78 3.17 12.12
CA ASN A 52 -1.86 3.62 11.08
C ASN A 52 -2.00 2.78 9.81
N TYR A 53 -2.33 3.44 8.72
CA TYR A 53 -2.33 2.86 7.38
C TYR A 53 -1.83 3.90 6.38
N GLU A 54 -1.29 3.43 5.27
CA GLU A 54 -0.86 4.26 4.17
C GLU A 54 -1.33 3.66 2.84
N LEU A 55 -1.74 4.53 1.91
CA LEU A 55 -2.12 4.16 0.56
C LEU A 55 -1.32 5.00 -0.44
N ALA A 56 -0.31 4.40 -1.08
CA ALA A 56 0.51 5.06 -2.08
C ALA A 56 0.83 4.10 -3.23
N GLY A 57 0.90 4.58 -4.46
CA GLY A 57 1.35 3.79 -5.61
C GLY A 57 0.55 2.50 -5.91
N GLY A 58 -0.72 2.41 -5.47
CA GLY A 58 -1.49 1.17 -5.57
C GLY A 58 -1.14 0.11 -4.51
N VAL A 59 -0.37 0.49 -3.50
CA VAL A 59 -0.01 -0.33 -2.35
C VAL A 59 -0.73 0.19 -1.11
N PHE A 60 -1.44 -0.71 -0.43
CA PHE A 60 -2.02 -0.46 0.88
C PHE A 60 -1.15 -1.11 1.93
N ALA A 61 -0.61 -0.33 2.84
CA ALA A 61 0.14 -0.81 3.99
C ALA A 61 -0.60 -0.48 5.28
N ARG A 62 -0.57 -1.37 6.26
CA ARG A 62 -1.19 -1.15 7.58
C ARG A 62 -0.31 -1.65 8.70
N GLY A 63 -0.38 -0.97 9.83
CA GLY A 63 0.20 -1.44 11.08
C GLY A 63 -0.70 -2.47 11.77
N ARG A 64 -0.08 -3.43 12.46
CA ARG A 64 -0.71 -4.31 13.44
C ARG A 64 0.01 -4.16 14.78
N SER A 65 -0.77 -4.06 15.85
CA SER A 65 -0.24 -4.28 17.20
C SER A 65 -0.01 -5.78 17.38
N THR A 66 1.12 -6.15 17.99
CA THR A 66 1.39 -7.54 18.39
C THR A 66 1.48 -7.68 19.91
N LEU A 67 1.07 -6.65 20.67
CA LEU A 67 1.07 -6.74 22.12
C LEU A 67 -0.05 -7.71 22.54
N PRO A 68 0.23 -8.70 23.40
CA PRO A 68 -0.80 -9.58 23.91
C PRO A 68 -1.82 -8.77 24.74
N ASP A 69 -3.10 -9.13 24.68
CA ASP A 69 -4.23 -8.57 25.45
C ASP A 69 -4.03 -8.56 26.99
N THR A 70 -2.89 -9.05 27.47
CA THR A 70 -2.52 -9.07 28.89
C THR A 70 -2.04 -7.68 29.31
N GLY A 71 -2.94 -6.92 29.93
CA GLY A 71 -2.78 -5.53 30.40
C GLY A 71 -1.63 -5.27 31.38
N GLN A 72 -0.39 -5.39 30.91
CA GLN A 72 0.83 -5.03 31.62
C GLN A 72 1.42 -3.68 31.17
N PHE A 73 0.75 -3.02 30.25
CA PHE A 73 1.08 -1.68 29.75
C PHE A 73 -0.12 -0.79 30.07
N ASP A 74 0.14 0.43 30.54
CA ASP A 74 -0.94 1.40 30.79
C ASP A 74 -1.76 1.58 29.51
N ILE A 75 -3.08 1.70 29.67
CA ILE A 75 -4.09 1.70 28.60
C ILE A 75 -3.81 2.81 27.56
N ASP A 76 -3.05 3.85 27.93
CA ASP A 76 -2.65 4.93 27.04
C ASP A 76 -1.46 4.60 26.11
N ASP A 77 -0.64 3.59 26.41
CA ASP A 77 0.56 3.23 25.61
C ASP A 77 0.35 2.01 24.69
N VAL A 78 -0.58 1.09 25.00
CA VAL A 78 -0.76 -0.17 24.24
C VAL A 78 -1.31 0.02 22.83
N HIS A 79 -2.06 1.09 22.62
CA HIS A 79 -2.78 1.34 21.37
C HIS A 79 -1.96 2.11 20.31
N HIS A 80 -0.72 2.52 20.62
CA HIS A 80 0.04 3.46 19.79
C HIS A 80 1.27 2.85 19.09
N PHE A 81 1.46 1.53 19.17
CA PHE A 81 2.64 0.89 18.60
C PHE A 81 2.29 -0.13 17.52
N THR A 82 2.78 0.16 16.32
CA THR A 82 2.85 -0.79 15.22
C THR A 82 4.06 -1.71 15.45
N ALA A 83 3.82 -3.00 15.61
CA ALA A 83 4.86 -4.01 15.80
C ALA A 83 5.05 -4.89 14.56
N ALA A 84 4.00 -5.01 13.74
CA ALA A 84 4.03 -5.66 12.44
C ALA A 84 3.42 -4.75 11.37
N ILE A 85 3.87 -4.87 10.12
CA ILE A 85 3.28 -4.16 8.97
C ILE A 85 2.82 -5.21 7.96
N ASP A 86 1.56 -5.12 7.53
CA ASP A 86 1.02 -5.88 6.41
C ASP A 86 0.99 -4.99 5.17
N VAL A 87 1.38 -5.53 4.03
CA VAL A 87 1.37 -4.83 2.75
C VAL A 87 0.56 -5.62 1.73
N ILE A 88 -0.37 -4.91 1.09
CA ILE A 88 -1.29 -5.42 0.09
C ILE A 88 -1.09 -4.58 -1.18
N VAL A 89 -0.59 -5.21 -2.24
CA VAL A 89 -0.46 -4.54 -3.54
C VAL A 89 -1.76 -4.74 -4.32
N PHE A 90 -2.47 -3.66 -4.62
CA PHE A 90 -3.71 -3.75 -5.38
C PHE A 90 -3.46 -4.20 -6.83
N PRO A 91 -4.43 -4.90 -7.45
CA PRO A 91 -4.29 -5.38 -8.81
C PRO A 91 -4.00 -4.20 -9.76
N SER A 92 -2.96 -4.33 -10.57
CA SER A 92 -2.81 -3.47 -11.74
C SER A 92 -3.89 -3.81 -12.77
N ARG A 93 -4.15 -2.87 -13.70
CA ARG A 93 -5.15 -3.06 -14.76
C ARG A 93 -4.89 -4.26 -15.65
N ASP A 94 -3.65 -4.73 -15.70
CA ASP A 94 -3.25 -5.83 -16.56
C ASP A 94 -3.72 -7.19 -16.04
N GLY A 95 -4.28 -7.25 -14.82
CA GLY A 95 -5.08 -8.37 -14.31
C GLY A 95 -4.34 -9.72 -14.20
N THR A 96 -3.05 -9.75 -14.47
CA THR A 96 -2.24 -10.97 -14.59
C THR A 96 -1.44 -11.31 -13.35
N GLN A 97 -1.38 -10.42 -12.35
CA GLN A 97 -0.66 -10.69 -11.11
C GLN A 97 -1.60 -11.12 -9.98
N SER A 98 -1.31 -12.29 -9.41
CA SER A 98 -1.72 -12.61 -8.04
C SER A 98 -1.32 -11.43 -7.16
N VAL A 99 -2.26 -10.83 -6.43
CA VAL A 99 -2.01 -9.73 -5.50
C VAL A 99 -0.90 -10.18 -4.53
N PRO A 100 0.33 -9.64 -4.64
CA PRO A 100 1.36 -9.91 -3.66
C PRO A 100 0.91 -9.35 -2.32
N GLU A 101 0.91 -10.21 -1.32
CA GLU A 101 0.69 -9.86 0.09
C GLU A 101 1.90 -10.35 0.86
N TRP A 102 2.49 -9.48 1.66
CA TRP A 102 3.57 -9.84 2.55
C TRP A 102 3.37 -9.16 3.90
N SER A 103 3.79 -9.85 4.96
CA SER A 103 3.78 -9.32 6.33
C SER A 103 5.19 -9.31 6.88
N HIS A 104 5.48 -8.28 7.68
CA HIS A 104 6.69 -8.23 8.49
C HIS A 104 6.30 -8.22 9.96
N GLU A 105 6.53 -9.34 10.66
CA GLU A 105 5.96 -9.58 12.00
C GLU A 105 6.67 -8.81 13.13
N ARG A 106 7.90 -8.30 12.93
CA ARG A 106 8.68 -7.62 13.98
C ARG A 106 9.62 -6.57 13.42
N VAL A 107 9.18 -5.32 13.35
CA VAL A 107 9.96 -4.19 12.82
C VAL A 107 11.14 -3.78 13.75
N GLY A 108 11.24 -4.36 14.94
CA GLY A 108 12.37 -4.20 15.88
C GLY A 108 12.41 -2.85 16.62
N ILE A 109 11.54 -1.92 16.22
CA ILE A 109 11.28 -0.63 16.85
C ILE A 109 9.79 -0.49 17.16
N LEU A 110 9.48 0.35 18.13
CA LEU A 110 8.11 0.74 18.43
C LEU A 110 7.71 1.84 17.44
N VAL A 111 6.93 1.48 16.42
CA VAL A 111 6.53 2.39 15.32
C VAL A 111 5.28 3.17 15.72
N HIS A 112 5.38 4.48 15.75
CA HIS A 112 4.27 5.42 15.96
C HIS A 112 3.56 5.78 14.67
N ASP A 113 4.30 5.83 13.56
CA ASP A 113 3.77 6.16 12.25
C ASP A 113 4.71 5.61 11.16
N PHE A 114 4.20 5.40 9.96
CA PHE A 114 5.00 4.99 8.81
C PHE A 114 4.43 5.56 7.51
N THR A 115 5.29 5.71 6.52
CA THR A 115 4.89 6.01 5.15
C THR A 115 5.66 5.12 4.17
N ILE A 116 5.14 4.96 2.97
CA ILE A 116 5.70 4.11 1.93
C ILE A 116 5.87 4.93 0.63
N ALA A 117 6.94 4.65 -0.10
CA ALA A 117 7.14 5.12 -1.47
C ALA A 117 7.45 3.89 -2.34
N PRO A 118 6.41 3.18 -2.84
CA PRO A 118 6.59 1.92 -3.56
C PRO A 118 7.42 2.06 -4.82
N GLU A 119 7.33 3.21 -5.50
CA GLU A 119 8.14 3.54 -6.67
C GLU A 119 9.66 3.60 -6.39
N GLU A 120 10.04 3.87 -5.15
CA GLU A 120 11.43 3.93 -4.69
C GLU A 120 11.85 2.68 -3.88
N ASP A 121 10.97 1.67 -3.78
CA ASP A 121 11.15 0.50 -2.91
C ASP A 121 11.48 0.88 -1.45
N LEU A 122 10.80 1.90 -0.92
CA LEU A 122 11.11 2.50 0.38
C LEU A 122 9.93 2.41 1.37
N VAL A 123 10.25 2.08 2.61
CA VAL A 123 9.37 2.23 3.78
C VAL A 123 10.09 3.09 4.83
N VAL A 124 9.41 4.13 5.30
CA VAL A 124 9.92 5.03 6.34
C VAL A 124 9.13 4.78 7.62
N LEU A 125 9.86 4.59 8.71
CA LEU A 125 9.29 4.28 10.01
C LEU A 125 9.64 5.39 11.00
N VAL A 126 8.63 5.91 11.68
CA VAL A 126 8.78 6.90 12.75
C VAL A 126 8.49 6.20 14.06
N GLY A 127 9.45 6.21 14.98
CA GLY A 127 9.32 5.45 16.20
C GLY A 127 10.38 5.77 17.24
N HIS A 128 10.19 5.22 18.43
CA HIS A 128 11.21 5.22 19.47
C HIS A 128 12.01 3.93 19.44
N ARG A 129 13.33 4.08 19.61
CA ARG A 129 14.21 2.93 19.82
C ARG A 129 13.93 2.38 21.21
N HIS A 130 13.44 1.15 21.28
CA HIS A 130 13.34 0.45 22.56
C HIS A 130 14.75 0.03 23.01
N GLU A 131 15.25 0.56 24.13
CA GLU A 131 16.51 0.13 24.75
C GLU A 131 16.35 -1.28 25.32
N GLY A 132 16.45 -2.28 24.44
CA GLY A 132 16.37 -3.71 24.81
C GLY A 132 16.54 -4.67 23.63
N SER A 133 16.38 -4.21 22.39
CA SER A 133 16.54 -5.01 21.17
C SER A 133 17.84 -4.67 20.44
N VAL A 134 18.98 -5.01 21.04
CA VAL A 134 20.21 -5.21 20.25
C VAL A 134 20.27 -6.66 19.81
N ARG A 135 19.85 -6.94 18.57
CA ARG A 135 20.51 -7.95 17.75
C ARG A 135 20.62 -7.42 16.32
N MET A 136 21.87 -7.29 15.88
CA MET A 136 22.29 -6.92 14.54
C MET A 136 21.53 -7.72 13.47
N PHE A 137 21.14 -7.00 12.42
CA PHE A 137 20.78 -7.56 11.12
C PHE A 137 21.98 -8.32 10.55
N SER A 138 21.76 -9.53 10.04
CA SER A 138 22.61 -10.16 9.03
C SER A 138 21.71 -10.49 7.84
N VAL A 139 22.11 -9.99 6.66
CA VAL A 139 21.51 -10.29 5.36
C VAL A 139 21.63 -11.78 5.04
#